data_AF-A0AAW2K5H0-F1
#
_entry.id   AF-A0AAW2K5H0-F1
#
_cell.length_a   1.000
_cell.length_b   1.000
_cell.length_c   1.000
_cell.angle_alpha   90.00
_cell.angle_beta   90.00
_cell.angle_gamma   90.00
#
_symmetry.space_group_name_H-M   'P 1'
#
loop_
_entity.id
_entity.type
_entity.pdbx_description
1 polymer ?
#
loop_
_entity_poly.entity_id
_entity_poly.type
_entity_poly.pdbx_seq_one_letter_code
_entity_poly.pdbx_strand_id
1 'polypeptide(L)'
;MASRSTKPDVLGSGCGNYGHGSIIRGGLASKPGPDSGPTNYSRGLMVGGDPGKRTVSCSSNDPEELKRMGNDNYKKGHFAEALTLYEKAIAISPSNAAYHCNRAAALMVLKRLGEAVMECEEAIRLDPGYVRAHHRLGALLLSLGQVENARKHICFSGHQPDPVELQKLQSVEKHLNKCTDARRVGDWKSTLREVDAAIVCGADASPQLCACRAEALLKLHQLDDAFLALSNIPKSVPSASTHSQTKIFGMLSDAYVFFVRTQVELSRGRFDSALTAIEKAGQIDPHNVEISILLNNVRLVCRARARGNDLFKSERFTEACSAYGEGLRLDPSNSVLYCNRAACWYKLGQWEKSVDDCNQALRIQPNYIKALLRRAASNSKLERWSEAVRDYEVLRRELPDDNEVAESLFHAQIALRKSRGEEVHNMKFGGDVESVSGLEQFRAAISSSGASVVHFKASSNVQCKQISPFLDALCSRYPSINFLKVDIEENPAIAHAENVRIVPTFKIYRNGSRVKEMVCPSQEVLESSVRHYSI
;
A
#
# COMPACT_ATOMS: atom_id res chain seq x y z
N MET A 1 -19.29 35.27 11.27
CA MET A 1 -20.29 34.76 12.23
C MET A 1 -20.31 33.25 12.12
N ALA A 2 -20.13 32.58 13.26
CA ALA A 2 -19.90 31.15 13.39
C ALA A 2 -21.21 30.38 13.54
N SER A 3 -21.29 29.17 12.99
CA SER A 3 -22.12 28.10 13.56
C SER A 3 -21.51 26.74 13.24
N ARG A 4 -20.84 26.19 14.26
CA ARG A 4 -20.43 24.78 14.37
C ARG A 4 -21.68 23.91 14.58
N SER A 5 -21.71 22.71 14.00
CA SER A 5 -22.55 21.60 14.50
C SER A 5 -21.80 20.27 14.46
N THR A 6 -21.15 20.00 15.59
CA THR A 6 -21.03 18.72 16.33
C THR A 6 -21.38 17.40 15.62
N LYS A 7 -20.35 16.57 15.43
CA LYS A 7 -20.44 15.10 15.30
C LYS A 7 -20.78 14.47 16.66
N PRO A 8 -21.53 13.36 16.72
CA PRO A 8 -21.57 12.52 17.90
C PRO A 8 -20.53 11.40 17.80
N ASP A 9 -19.60 11.38 18.77
CA ASP A 9 -18.78 10.24 19.12
C ASP A 9 -19.67 9.13 19.69
N VAL A 10 -19.68 7.95 19.06
CA VAL A 10 -20.26 6.74 19.65
C VAL A 10 -19.11 5.80 20.00
N LEU A 11 -18.73 5.86 21.28
CA LEU A 11 -17.86 4.90 21.94
C LEU A 11 -18.55 3.53 21.95
N GLY A 12 -17.94 2.56 21.27
CA GLY A 12 -18.37 1.17 21.30
C GLY A 12 -18.14 0.57 22.69
N SER A 13 -19.24 0.24 23.36
CA SER A 13 -19.27 -0.51 24.62
C SER A 13 -18.59 -1.87 24.46
N GLY A 14 -17.49 -2.07 25.19
CA GLY A 14 -16.83 -3.35 25.33
C GLY A 14 -17.64 -4.30 26.21
N CYS A 15 -18.05 -5.44 25.67
CA CYS A 15 -18.52 -6.57 26.46
C CYS A 15 -17.31 -7.30 27.05
N GLY A 16 -16.98 -6.97 28.31
CA GLY A 16 -16.05 -7.75 29.13
C GLY A 16 -16.77 -8.92 29.79
N ASN A 17 -16.43 -10.15 29.41
CA ASN A 17 -16.79 -11.35 30.16
C ASN A 17 -15.58 -11.77 31.02
N TYR A 18 -15.56 -11.35 32.27
CA TYR A 18 -14.70 -11.91 33.30
C TYR A 18 -15.48 -12.97 34.09
N GLY A 19 -15.07 -14.22 33.97
CA GLY A 19 -15.61 -15.33 34.76
C GLY A 19 -15.28 -15.17 36.25
N HIS A 20 -16.32 -15.20 37.07
CA HIS A 20 -16.25 -15.25 38.52
C HIS A 20 -15.80 -16.64 39.01
N GLY A 21 -14.74 -16.67 39.83
CA GLY A 21 -14.34 -17.83 40.60
C GLY A 21 -15.06 -17.88 41.96
N SER A 22 -15.61 -19.04 42.29
CA SER A 22 -16.41 -19.34 43.49
C SER A 22 -15.64 -19.13 44.80
N ILE A 23 -16.25 -18.36 45.72
CA ILE A 23 -15.87 -18.27 47.13
C ILE A 23 -16.60 -19.38 47.90
N ILE A 24 -15.85 -20.25 48.57
CA ILE A 24 -16.42 -21.23 49.52
C ILE A 24 -17.00 -20.49 50.72
N ARG A 25 -18.32 -20.64 50.90
CA ARG A 25 -19.10 -20.12 52.02
C ARG A 25 -19.30 -21.25 53.01
N GLY A 26 -18.48 -21.30 54.07
CA GLY A 26 -18.71 -22.16 55.23
C GLY A 26 -19.67 -21.47 56.20
N GLY A 27 -20.75 -22.15 56.58
CA GLY A 27 -21.63 -21.68 57.64
C GLY A 27 -22.64 -22.74 58.07
N LEU A 28 -22.55 -23.17 59.33
CA LEU A 28 -23.71 -23.51 60.14
C LEU A 28 -23.35 -23.32 61.63
N ALA A 29 -24.25 -22.66 62.32
CA ALA A 29 -24.09 -22.08 63.65
C ALA A 29 -24.73 -22.96 64.75
N SER A 30 -24.27 -22.80 65.99
CA SER A 30 -25.09 -22.92 67.20
C SER A 30 -24.55 -21.98 68.30
N LYS A 31 -25.46 -21.26 68.97
CA LYS A 31 -25.30 -20.22 70.02
C LYS A 31 -25.37 -20.84 71.45
N PRO A 32 -25.42 -20.08 72.57
CA PRO A 32 -24.59 -18.96 73.07
C PRO A 32 -24.21 -19.09 74.58
N GLY A 33 -23.39 -18.18 75.13
CA GLY A 33 -23.32 -17.92 76.58
C GLY A 33 -22.12 -17.05 77.03
N PRO A 34 -22.26 -16.09 77.95
CA PRO A 34 -21.39 -14.90 78.06
C PRO A 34 -20.35 -14.99 79.21
N ASP A 35 -19.29 -14.15 79.17
CA ASP A 35 -18.94 -13.33 80.34
C ASP A 35 -17.81 -12.29 80.11
N SER A 36 -18.12 -11.09 80.62
CA SER A 36 -17.28 -10.04 81.24
C SER A 36 -15.85 -9.74 80.75
N GLY A 37 -15.69 -8.53 80.19
CA GLY A 37 -15.04 -7.41 80.89
C GLY A 37 -13.49 -7.33 80.96
N PRO A 38 -12.93 -6.12 81.16
CA PRO A 38 -11.71 -5.69 80.47
C PRO A 38 -10.55 -5.34 81.41
N THR A 39 -9.30 -5.32 80.90
CA THR A 39 -8.23 -4.53 81.53
C THR A 39 -7.21 -3.98 80.52
N ASN A 40 -7.18 -2.64 80.49
CA ASN A 40 -6.10 -1.78 80.02
C ASN A 40 -4.75 -2.15 80.66
N TYR A 41 -3.66 -1.94 79.93
CA TYR A 41 -2.52 -1.15 80.43
C TYR A 41 -1.84 -0.43 79.26
N SER A 42 -1.76 0.89 79.40
CA SER A 42 -1.01 1.82 78.57
C SER A 42 0.34 2.13 79.19
N ARG A 43 1.40 2.25 78.37
CA ARG A 43 2.61 3.12 78.46
C ARG A 43 3.83 2.37 77.86
N GLY A 44 4.74 3.01 77.15
CA GLY A 44 4.98 4.44 77.01
C GLY A 44 5.63 4.85 75.69
N LEU A 45 5.54 6.16 75.46
CA LEU A 45 6.21 6.95 74.44
C LEU A 45 7.71 7.09 74.73
N MET A 46 8.53 7.09 73.66
CA MET A 46 9.68 7.99 73.38
C MET A 46 10.13 7.70 71.93
N VAL A 47 9.74 8.52 70.95
CA VAL A 47 10.51 9.62 70.33
C VAL A 47 11.83 9.19 69.66
N GLY A 48 11.84 9.31 68.33
CA GLY A 48 12.97 9.88 67.59
C GLY A 48 13.84 8.93 66.78
N GLY A 49 13.72 8.98 65.45
CA GLY A 49 14.79 8.58 64.54
C GLY A 49 14.32 7.85 63.28
N ASP A 50 13.92 8.61 62.25
CA ASP A 50 14.06 8.15 60.86
C ASP A 50 15.58 8.06 60.58
N PRO A 51 16.06 6.95 60.02
CA PRO A 51 16.61 7.12 58.69
C PRO A 51 16.33 5.94 57.77
N GLY A 52 15.75 6.27 56.62
CA GLY A 52 16.25 5.71 55.37
C GLY A 52 15.15 5.13 54.52
N LYS A 53 14.78 5.92 53.49
CA LYS A 53 14.44 5.40 52.17
C LYS A 53 15.51 4.38 51.75
N ARG A 54 15.28 3.12 52.08
CA ARG A 54 15.76 2.00 51.27
C ARG A 54 14.87 2.01 50.03
N THR A 55 15.32 2.73 49.01
CA THR A 55 15.14 2.23 47.64
C THR A 55 15.77 0.85 47.62
N VAL A 56 14.97 -0.17 47.93
CA VAL A 56 15.32 -1.56 47.70
C VAL A 56 15.41 -1.69 46.18
N SER A 57 16.63 -1.53 45.67
CA SER A 57 17.05 -2.16 44.43
C SER A 57 16.90 -3.67 44.66
N CYS A 58 15.69 -4.18 44.41
CA CYS A 58 15.41 -5.61 44.45
C CYS A 58 16.11 -6.25 43.26
N SER A 59 17.36 -6.65 43.46
CA SER A 59 18.03 -7.67 42.66
C SER A 59 17.45 -9.04 43.01
N SER A 60 16.13 -9.21 42.95
CA SER A 60 15.49 -10.49 43.23
C SER A 60 15.60 -11.36 41.98
N ASN A 61 16.61 -12.22 41.94
CA ASN A 61 16.73 -13.30 40.95
C ASN A 61 15.81 -14.50 41.29
N ASP A 62 14.72 -14.28 42.02
CA ASP A 62 13.72 -15.32 42.28
C ASP A 62 12.76 -15.42 41.08
N PRO A 63 12.69 -16.57 40.38
CA PRO A 63 11.86 -16.71 39.19
C PRO A 63 10.36 -16.54 39.49
N GLU A 64 9.91 -16.85 40.71
CA GLU A 64 8.51 -16.69 41.12
C GLU A 64 8.12 -15.21 41.33
N GLU A 65 9.01 -14.40 41.90
CA GLU A 65 8.86 -12.94 41.97
C GLU A 65 8.84 -12.31 40.57
N LEU A 66 9.76 -12.73 39.70
CA LEU A 66 9.81 -12.26 38.30
C LEU A 66 8.53 -12.59 37.54
N LYS A 67 7.96 -13.80 37.72
CA LYS A 67 6.64 -14.15 37.19
C LYS A 67 5.55 -13.22 37.75
N ARG A 68 5.55 -12.94 39.05
CA ARG A 68 4.54 -12.08 39.69
C ARG A 68 4.59 -10.66 39.13
N MET A 69 5.79 -10.08 39.06
CA MET A 69 6.03 -8.78 38.43
C MET A 69 5.60 -8.79 36.96
N GLY A 70 5.89 -9.87 36.22
CA GLY A 70 5.46 -10.03 34.84
C GLY A 70 3.93 -10.03 34.70
N ASN A 71 3.23 -10.76 35.56
CA ASN A 71 1.76 -10.80 35.60
C ASN A 71 1.16 -9.42 35.93
N ASP A 72 1.79 -8.67 36.82
CA ASP A 72 1.33 -7.32 37.19
C ASP A 72 1.53 -6.33 36.04
N ASN A 73 2.66 -6.39 35.34
CA ASN A 73 2.89 -5.59 34.12
C ASN A 73 1.92 -5.99 33.01
N TYR A 74 1.63 -7.29 32.86
CA TYR A 74 0.64 -7.78 31.89
C TYR A 74 -0.75 -7.20 32.17
N LYS A 75 -1.20 -7.22 33.44
CA LYS A 75 -2.49 -6.62 33.85
C LYS A 75 -2.55 -5.12 33.62
N LYS A 76 -1.42 -4.42 33.73
CA LYS A 76 -1.29 -2.98 33.44
C LYS A 76 -1.22 -2.66 31.94
N GLY A 77 -1.19 -3.67 31.07
CA GLY A 77 -1.07 -3.49 29.61
C GLY A 77 0.37 -3.29 29.13
N HIS A 78 1.37 -3.42 30.01
CA HIS A 78 2.78 -3.28 29.68
C HIS A 78 3.35 -4.60 29.18
N PHE A 79 2.91 -5.02 27.99
CA PHE A 79 3.18 -6.37 27.47
C PHE A 79 4.66 -6.62 27.15
N ALA A 80 5.39 -5.60 26.68
CA ALA A 80 6.83 -5.73 26.39
C ALA A 80 7.64 -5.92 27.68
N GLU A 81 7.34 -5.16 28.73
CA GLU A 81 7.99 -5.32 30.03
C GLU A 81 7.64 -6.67 30.68
N ALA A 82 6.37 -7.07 30.61
CA ALA A 82 5.93 -8.40 31.04
C ALA A 82 6.70 -9.52 30.32
N LEU A 83 6.89 -9.40 29.00
CA LEU A 83 7.66 -10.34 28.20
C LEU A 83 9.10 -10.49 28.72
N THR A 84 9.80 -9.38 28.96
CA THR A 84 11.19 -9.42 29.47
C THR A 84 11.28 -10.06 30.85
N LEU A 85 10.27 -9.87 31.71
CA LEU A 85 10.24 -10.46 33.04
C LEU A 85 10.01 -11.97 32.98
N TYR A 86 9.16 -12.45 32.06
CA TYR A 86 8.99 -13.88 31.82
C TYR A 86 10.26 -14.52 31.22
N GLU A 87 10.95 -13.83 30.30
CA GLU A 87 12.23 -14.31 29.76
C GLU A 87 13.29 -14.49 30.84
N LYS A 88 13.39 -13.54 31.78
CA LYS A 88 14.27 -13.67 32.94
C LYS A 88 13.88 -14.85 33.84
N ALA A 89 12.58 -15.05 34.09
CA ALA A 89 12.10 -16.19 34.88
C ALA A 89 12.44 -17.54 34.22
N ILE A 90 12.26 -17.64 32.89
CA ILE A 90 12.62 -18.83 32.10
C ILE A 90 14.12 -19.08 32.11
N ALA A 91 14.94 -18.02 32.01
CA ALA A 91 16.41 -18.16 32.04
C ALA A 91 16.91 -18.77 33.37
N ILE A 92 16.19 -18.53 34.48
CA ILE A 92 16.53 -19.08 35.80
C ILE A 92 15.95 -20.49 35.98
N SER A 93 14.74 -20.73 35.51
CA SER A 93 14.07 -22.04 35.62
C SER A 93 13.33 -22.39 34.31
N PRO A 94 14.03 -23.04 33.37
CA PRO A 94 13.48 -23.36 32.05
C PRO A 94 12.42 -24.46 32.05
N SER A 95 12.32 -25.26 33.10
CA SER A 95 11.42 -26.43 33.16
C SER A 95 10.01 -26.10 33.62
N ASN A 96 9.68 -24.82 33.85
CA ASN A 96 8.38 -24.42 34.38
C ASN A 96 7.40 -24.02 33.25
N ALA A 97 6.44 -24.90 32.97
CA ALA A 97 5.41 -24.70 31.95
C ALA A 97 4.59 -23.40 32.12
N ALA A 98 4.41 -22.92 33.35
CA ALA A 98 3.63 -21.71 33.61
C ALA A 98 4.32 -20.44 33.08
N TYR A 99 5.67 -20.38 33.13
CA TYR A 99 6.42 -19.25 32.61
C TYR A 99 6.32 -19.16 31.08
N HIS A 100 6.47 -20.30 30.40
CA HIS A 100 6.29 -20.40 28.95
C HIS A 100 4.86 -20.00 28.52
N CYS A 101 3.82 -20.47 29.21
CA CYS A 101 2.44 -20.09 28.90
C CYS A 101 2.14 -18.60 29.16
N ASN A 102 2.73 -17.99 30.19
CA ASN A 102 2.57 -16.56 30.44
C ASN A 102 3.35 -15.71 29.41
N ARG A 103 4.53 -16.19 28.99
CA ARG A 103 5.29 -15.61 27.88
C ARG A 103 4.49 -15.67 26.57
N ALA A 104 3.89 -16.82 26.25
CA ALA A 104 2.99 -16.96 25.11
C ALA A 104 1.85 -15.93 25.15
N ALA A 105 1.23 -15.72 26.31
CA ALA A 105 0.17 -14.75 26.48
C ALA A 105 0.60 -13.30 26.16
N ALA A 106 1.83 -12.91 26.52
CA ALA A 106 2.39 -11.60 26.17
C ALA A 106 2.69 -11.50 24.67
N LEU A 107 3.27 -12.55 24.07
CA LEU A 107 3.57 -12.61 22.64
C LEU A 107 2.32 -12.53 21.76
N MET A 108 1.21 -13.16 22.18
CA MET A 108 -0.09 -13.08 21.51
C MET A 108 -0.57 -11.63 21.37
N VAL A 109 -0.53 -10.86 22.46
CA VAL A 109 -0.99 -9.45 22.44
C VAL A 109 -0.06 -8.56 21.62
N LEU A 110 1.24 -8.88 21.61
CA LEU A 110 2.23 -8.23 20.76
C LEU A 110 2.17 -8.67 19.28
N LYS A 111 1.20 -9.51 18.90
CA LYS A 111 1.03 -10.08 17.55
C LYS A 111 2.24 -10.88 17.03
N ARG A 112 3.07 -11.39 17.94
CA ARG A 112 4.21 -12.30 17.65
C ARG A 112 3.72 -13.74 17.68
N LEU A 113 2.77 -14.06 16.81
CA LEU A 113 1.95 -15.27 16.92
C LEU A 113 2.74 -16.57 16.79
N GLY A 114 3.73 -16.64 15.88
CA GLY A 114 4.50 -17.88 15.75
C GLY A 114 5.43 -18.14 16.94
N GLU A 115 5.98 -17.10 17.57
CA GLU A 115 6.71 -17.28 18.83
C GLU A 115 5.75 -17.71 19.95
N ALA A 116 4.52 -17.17 19.98
CA ALA A 116 3.52 -17.60 20.94
C ALA A 116 3.11 -19.08 20.77
N VAL A 117 3.08 -19.60 19.53
CA VAL A 117 2.86 -21.02 19.25
C VAL A 117 3.98 -21.86 19.85
N MET A 118 5.25 -21.52 19.56
CA MET A 118 6.42 -22.21 20.09
C MET A 118 6.41 -22.29 21.62
N GLU A 119 6.09 -21.18 22.30
CA GLU A 119 6.04 -21.16 23.77
C GLU A 119 4.86 -21.98 24.33
N CYS A 120 3.74 -22.06 23.62
CA CYS A 120 2.65 -22.94 24.01
C CYS A 120 3.01 -24.42 23.84
N GLU A 121 3.65 -24.78 22.72
CA GLU A 121 4.16 -26.13 22.46
C GLU A 121 5.16 -26.56 23.54
N GLU A 122 6.08 -25.67 23.91
CA GLU A 122 7.06 -25.94 24.96
C GLU A 122 6.40 -26.11 26.34
N ALA A 123 5.40 -25.28 26.67
CA ALA A 123 4.64 -25.44 27.91
C ALA A 123 3.93 -26.82 27.98
N ILE A 124 3.38 -27.30 26.85
CA ILE A 124 2.73 -28.62 26.75
C ILE A 124 3.77 -29.75 26.78
N ARG A 125 4.95 -29.55 26.20
CA ARG A 125 6.06 -30.50 26.27
C ARG A 125 6.51 -30.73 27.70
N LEU A 126 6.55 -29.67 28.51
CA LEU A 126 6.91 -29.71 29.93
C LEU A 126 5.80 -30.29 30.80
N ASP A 127 4.54 -29.93 30.53
CA ASP A 127 3.36 -30.45 31.22
C ASP A 127 2.23 -30.74 30.21
N PRO A 128 2.07 -32.00 29.76
CA PRO A 128 1.03 -32.39 28.81
C PRO A 128 -0.40 -32.20 29.32
N GLY A 129 -0.60 -32.07 30.63
CA GLY A 129 -1.91 -31.81 31.24
C GLY A 129 -2.24 -30.32 31.37
N TYR A 130 -1.35 -29.43 30.90
CA TYR A 130 -1.49 -28.01 31.17
C TYR A 130 -2.58 -27.34 30.33
N VAL A 131 -3.81 -27.40 30.86
CA VAL A 131 -5.07 -26.94 30.22
C VAL A 131 -4.93 -25.55 29.61
N ARG A 132 -4.34 -24.59 30.33
CA ARG A 132 -4.18 -23.21 29.85
C ARG A 132 -3.31 -23.11 28.60
N ALA A 133 -2.29 -23.96 28.45
CA ALA A 133 -1.46 -23.97 27.26
C ALA A 133 -2.21 -24.60 26.07
N HIS A 134 -2.96 -25.67 26.30
CA HIS A 134 -3.83 -26.29 25.28
C HIS A 134 -4.89 -25.30 24.75
N HIS A 135 -5.60 -24.58 25.62
CA HIS A 135 -6.58 -23.57 25.18
C HIS A 135 -5.94 -22.45 24.34
N ARG A 136 -4.79 -21.92 24.80
CA ARG A 136 -4.07 -20.87 24.06
C ARG A 136 -3.57 -21.35 22.70
N LEU A 137 -3.02 -22.57 22.66
CA LEU A 137 -2.54 -23.16 21.43
C LEU A 137 -3.69 -23.44 20.46
N GLY A 138 -4.82 -23.97 20.95
CA GLY A 138 -6.03 -24.19 20.15
C GLY A 138 -6.56 -22.89 19.54
N ALA A 139 -6.66 -21.82 20.33
CA ALA A 139 -7.08 -20.50 19.84
C ALA A 139 -6.08 -19.91 18.82
N LEU A 140 -4.78 -20.03 19.08
CA LEU A 140 -3.72 -19.58 18.16
C LEU A 140 -3.77 -20.33 16.83
N LEU A 141 -3.85 -21.66 16.87
CA LEU A 141 -3.93 -22.49 15.67
C LEU A 141 -5.20 -22.21 14.87
N LEU A 142 -6.33 -21.94 15.54
CA LEU A 142 -7.56 -21.52 14.88
C LEU A 142 -7.39 -20.17 14.17
N SER A 143 -6.75 -19.18 14.83
CA SER A 143 -6.43 -17.88 14.22
C SER A 143 -5.51 -17.98 13.00
N LEU A 144 -4.62 -18.97 12.99
CA LEU A 144 -3.73 -19.29 11.88
C LEU A 144 -4.41 -20.13 10.78
N GLY A 145 -5.68 -20.51 10.96
CA GLY A 145 -6.44 -21.34 10.02
C GLY A 145 -6.10 -22.83 10.07
N GLN A 146 -5.31 -23.29 11.05
CA GLN A 146 -4.93 -24.69 11.24
C GLN A 146 -6.00 -25.46 12.03
N VAL A 147 -7.19 -25.60 11.45
CA VAL A 147 -8.39 -26.16 12.11
C VAL A 147 -8.15 -27.56 12.70
N GLU A 148 -7.50 -28.46 11.95
CA GLU A 148 -7.26 -29.83 12.42
C GLU A 148 -6.31 -29.90 13.62
N ASN A 149 -5.28 -29.05 13.65
CA ASN A 149 -4.39 -28.98 14.81
C ASN A 149 -5.09 -28.29 15.98
N ALA A 150 -5.86 -27.22 15.73
CA ALA A 150 -6.65 -26.56 16.76
C ALA A 150 -7.63 -27.53 17.44
N ARG A 151 -8.28 -28.40 16.66
CA ARG A 151 -9.21 -29.43 17.18
C ARG A 151 -8.54 -30.36 18.19
N LYS A 152 -7.31 -30.79 17.93
CA LYS A 152 -6.55 -31.68 18.84
C LYS A 152 -6.33 -31.03 20.22
N HIS A 153 -6.08 -29.73 20.24
CA HIS A 153 -5.85 -28.99 21.49
C HIS A 153 -7.14 -28.55 22.18
N ILE A 154 -8.20 -28.26 21.44
CA ILE A 154 -9.52 -27.93 22.01
C ILE A 154 -10.19 -29.17 22.61
N CYS A 155 -10.08 -30.32 21.94
CA CYS A 155 -10.67 -31.59 22.37
C CYS A 155 -9.66 -32.54 23.02
N PHE A 156 -8.62 -32.03 23.69
CA PHE A 156 -7.59 -32.87 24.29
C PHE A 156 -8.14 -33.76 25.42
N SER A 157 -7.52 -34.93 25.63
CA SER A 157 -8.04 -35.97 26.51
C SER A 157 -8.18 -35.50 27.96
N GLY A 158 -9.40 -35.62 28.52
CA GLY A 158 -9.66 -35.37 29.95
C GLY A 158 -10.35 -34.04 30.27
N HIS A 159 -10.69 -33.22 29.27
CA HIS A 159 -11.42 -31.96 29.46
C HIS A 159 -12.65 -31.86 28.53
N GLN A 160 -13.72 -31.22 29.01
CA GLN A 160 -14.86 -30.88 28.16
C GLN A 160 -14.52 -29.62 27.37
N PRO A 161 -14.57 -29.64 26.02
CA PRO A 161 -14.26 -28.47 25.21
C PRO A 161 -15.27 -27.35 25.50
N ASP A 162 -14.80 -26.10 25.54
CA ASP A 162 -15.69 -24.95 25.64
C ASP A 162 -16.63 -24.95 24.42
N PRO A 163 -17.96 -25.00 24.61
CA PRO A 163 -18.92 -24.98 23.51
C PRO A 163 -18.74 -23.79 22.56
N VAL A 164 -18.31 -22.64 23.07
CA VAL A 164 -18.08 -21.43 22.28
C VAL A 164 -16.86 -21.59 21.38
N GLU A 165 -15.76 -22.13 21.89
CA GLU A 165 -14.54 -22.40 21.10
C GLU A 165 -14.80 -23.48 20.04
N LEU A 166 -15.55 -24.52 20.40
CA LEU A 166 -15.92 -25.58 19.46
C LEU A 166 -16.84 -25.07 18.34
N GLN A 167 -17.82 -24.21 18.67
CA GLN A 167 -18.70 -23.61 17.67
C GLN A 167 -17.93 -22.68 16.70
N LYS A 168 -16.96 -21.91 17.21
CA LYS A 168 -16.07 -21.09 16.37
C LYS A 168 -15.25 -21.96 15.43
N LEU A 169 -14.65 -23.04 15.94
CA LEU A 169 -13.88 -23.98 15.14
C LEU A 169 -14.72 -24.59 14.02
N GLN A 170 -15.93 -25.07 14.33
CA GLN A 170 -16.86 -25.62 13.32
C GLN A 170 -17.27 -24.58 12.27
N SER A 171 -17.41 -23.32 12.66
CA SER A 171 -17.75 -22.23 11.75
C SER A 171 -16.61 -21.94 10.78
N VAL A 172 -15.37 -21.84 11.28
CA VAL A 172 -14.18 -21.68 10.43
C VAL A 172 -14.03 -22.86 9.48
N GLU A 173 -14.11 -24.10 9.99
CA GLU A 173 -14.03 -25.32 9.19
C GLU A 173 -15.05 -25.35 8.05
N LYS A 174 -16.31 -25.01 8.34
CA LYS A 174 -17.38 -24.93 7.36
C LYS A 174 -17.04 -23.96 6.23
N HIS A 175 -16.54 -22.77 6.56
CA HIS A 175 -16.17 -21.77 5.58
C HIS A 175 -14.93 -22.18 4.77
N LEU A 176 -13.94 -22.83 5.39
CA LEU A 176 -12.78 -23.40 4.68
C LEU A 176 -13.17 -24.47 3.66
N ASN A 177 -14.09 -25.36 4.02
CA ASN A 177 -14.59 -26.40 3.11
C ASN A 177 -15.31 -25.79 1.91
N LYS A 178 -16.23 -24.84 2.15
CA LYS A 178 -16.92 -24.11 1.09
C LYS A 178 -15.98 -23.30 0.19
N CYS A 179 -14.98 -22.66 0.80
CA CYS A 179 -13.92 -21.95 0.07
C CYS A 179 -13.14 -22.91 -0.84
N THR A 180 -12.83 -24.11 -0.36
CA THR A 180 -12.13 -25.15 -1.13
C THR A 180 -12.95 -25.60 -2.34
N ASP A 181 -14.24 -25.85 -2.14
CA ASP A 181 -15.13 -26.26 -3.24
C ASP A 181 -15.33 -25.13 -4.25
N ALA A 182 -15.52 -23.89 -3.78
CA ALA A 182 -15.66 -22.71 -4.65
C ALA A 182 -14.40 -22.45 -5.48
N ARG A 183 -13.20 -22.55 -4.87
CA ARG A 183 -11.92 -22.42 -5.59
C ARG A 183 -11.79 -23.50 -6.66
N ARG A 184 -12.15 -24.76 -6.34
CA ARG A 184 -12.06 -25.90 -7.26
C ARG A 184 -12.87 -25.68 -8.54
N VAL A 185 -14.07 -25.12 -8.42
CA VAL A 185 -14.94 -24.84 -9.58
C VAL A 185 -14.68 -23.48 -10.25
N GLY A 186 -13.76 -22.68 -9.71
CA GLY A 186 -13.44 -21.35 -10.23
C GLY A 186 -14.48 -20.27 -9.92
N ASP A 187 -15.33 -20.47 -8.90
CA ASP A 187 -16.22 -19.42 -8.39
C ASP A 187 -15.45 -18.51 -7.42
N TRP A 188 -14.76 -17.52 -7.99
CA TRP A 188 -13.90 -16.60 -7.24
C TRP A 188 -14.69 -15.63 -6.36
N LYS A 189 -15.96 -15.32 -6.71
CA LYS A 189 -16.82 -14.48 -5.87
C LYS A 189 -17.23 -15.20 -4.59
N SER A 190 -17.67 -16.46 -4.72
CA SER A 190 -17.97 -17.29 -3.55
C SER A 190 -16.72 -17.57 -2.74
N THR A 191 -15.58 -17.86 -3.40
CA THR A 191 -14.28 -18.03 -2.71
C THR A 191 -13.97 -16.83 -1.82
N LEU A 192 -14.04 -15.61 -2.37
CA LEU A 192 -13.77 -14.39 -1.61
C LEU A 192 -14.71 -14.24 -0.41
N ARG A 193 -16.02 -14.48 -0.61
CA ARG A 193 -17.03 -14.39 0.46
C ARG A 193 -16.77 -15.38 1.59
N GLU A 194 -16.46 -16.63 1.26
CA GLU A 194 -16.21 -17.66 2.27
C GLU A 194 -14.88 -17.44 3.01
N VAL A 195 -13.86 -16.90 2.33
CA VAL A 195 -12.61 -16.46 2.98
C VAL A 195 -12.89 -15.33 3.98
N ASP A 196 -13.66 -14.31 3.59
CA ASP A 196 -14.05 -13.22 4.48
C ASP A 196 -14.83 -13.72 5.70
N ALA A 197 -15.75 -14.66 5.48
CA ALA A 197 -16.51 -15.27 6.57
C ALA A 197 -15.61 -16.10 7.52
N ALA A 198 -14.64 -16.86 7.00
CA ALA A 198 -13.68 -17.60 7.82
C ALA A 198 -12.82 -16.66 8.69
N ILE A 199 -12.38 -15.53 8.13
CA ILE A 199 -11.65 -14.48 8.86
C ILE A 199 -12.51 -13.92 10.00
N VAL A 200 -13.77 -13.57 9.73
CA VAL A 200 -14.71 -13.07 10.75
C VAL A 200 -15.00 -14.10 11.83
N CYS A 201 -15.04 -15.39 11.49
CA CYS A 201 -15.25 -16.49 12.43
C CYS A 201 -14.02 -16.77 13.34
N GLY A 202 -12.86 -16.15 13.05
CA GLY A 202 -11.68 -16.21 13.92
C GLY A 202 -10.42 -16.78 13.30
N ALA A 203 -10.30 -16.86 11.97
CA ALA A 203 -9.08 -17.22 11.24
C ALA A 203 -8.36 -16.00 10.64
N ASP A 204 -8.31 -14.91 11.39
CA ASP A 204 -7.87 -13.58 10.98
C ASP A 204 -6.35 -13.45 10.74
N ALA A 205 -5.56 -14.35 11.32
CA ALA A 205 -4.11 -14.37 11.18
C ALA A 205 -3.60 -15.40 10.16
N SER A 206 -4.48 -16.08 9.42
CA SER A 206 -4.11 -17.16 8.51
C SER A 206 -3.41 -16.65 7.23
N PRO A 207 -2.11 -16.97 7.02
CA PRO A 207 -1.42 -16.61 5.78
C PRO A 207 -2.03 -17.23 4.53
N GLN A 208 -2.58 -18.45 4.67
CA GLN A 208 -3.20 -19.21 3.58
C GLN A 208 -4.53 -18.58 3.15
N LEU A 209 -5.35 -18.10 4.10
CA LEU A 209 -6.56 -17.37 3.77
C LEU A 209 -6.26 -16.01 3.13
N CYS A 210 -5.25 -15.30 3.61
CA CYS A 210 -4.79 -14.07 2.96
C CYS A 210 -4.32 -14.33 1.51
N ALA A 211 -3.58 -15.40 1.28
CA ALA A 211 -3.20 -15.82 -0.07
C ALA A 211 -4.43 -16.21 -0.91
N CYS A 212 -5.39 -16.94 -0.35
CA CYS A 212 -6.61 -17.32 -1.07
C CYS A 212 -7.47 -16.09 -1.44
N ARG A 213 -7.59 -15.12 -0.51
CA ARG A 213 -8.20 -13.82 -0.78
C ARG A 213 -7.53 -13.13 -1.97
N ALA A 214 -6.20 -13.07 -1.97
CA ALA A 214 -5.42 -12.45 -3.04
C ALA A 214 -5.61 -13.18 -4.39
N GLU A 215 -5.63 -14.52 -4.39
CA GLU A 215 -5.91 -15.30 -5.60
C GLU A 215 -7.30 -14.97 -6.16
N ALA A 216 -8.33 -14.97 -5.31
CA ALA A 216 -9.69 -14.64 -5.73
C ALA A 216 -9.79 -13.22 -6.30
N LEU A 217 -9.22 -12.21 -5.62
CA LEU A 217 -9.19 -10.83 -6.08
C LEU A 217 -8.46 -10.69 -7.42
N LEU A 218 -7.35 -11.40 -7.60
CA LEU A 218 -6.61 -11.42 -8.86
C LEU A 218 -7.48 -11.95 -10.01
N LYS A 219 -8.19 -13.07 -9.78
CA LYS A 219 -9.08 -13.68 -10.79
C LYS A 219 -10.33 -12.85 -11.06
N LEU A 220 -10.70 -11.96 -10.13
CA LEU A 220 -11.76 -10.95 -10.30
C LEU A 220 -11.25 -9.64 -10.93
N HIS A 221 -10.00 -9.61 -11.41
CA HIS A 221 -9.35 -8.44 -12.01
C HIS A 221 -9.18 -7.23 -11.06
N GLN A 222 -9.08 -7.49 -9.74
CA GLN A 222 -8.79 -6.49 -8.72
C GLN A 222 -7.33 -6.59 -8.27
N LEU A 223 -6.41 -6.20 -9.17
CA LEU A 223 -4.96 -6.42 -8.99
C LEU A 223 -4.37 -5.68 -7.78
N ASP A 224 -4.78 -4.43 -7.55
CA ASP A 224 -4.27 -3.63 -6.44
C ASP A 224 -4.70 -4.21 -5.09
N ASP A 225 -5.96 -4.62 -4.96
CA ASP A 225 -6.49 -5.27 -3.76
C ASP A 225 -5.81 -6.62 -3.50
N ALA A 226 -5.54 -7.40 -4.56
CA ALA A 226 -4.79 -8.65 -4.47
C ALA A 226 -3.37 -8.43 -3.94
N PHE A 227 -2.68 -7.40 -4.42
CA PHE A 227 -1.34 -7.05 -3.96
C PHE A 227 -1.33 -6.57 -2.49
N LEU A 228 -2.31 -5.75 -2.11
CA LEU A 228 -2.47 -5.30 -0.72
C LEU A 228 -2.73 -6.48 0.22
N ALA A 229 -3.57 -7.43 -0.18
CA ALA A 229 -3.82 -8.64 0.60
C ALA A 229 -2.55 -9.47 0.86
N LEU A 230 -1.66 -9.61 -0.14
CA LEU A 230 -0.37 -10.31 0.04
C LEU A 230 0.66 -9.53 0.87
N SER A 231 0.62 -8.20 0.81
CA SER A 231 1.53 -7.32 1.57
C SER A 231 1.24 -7.35 3.07
N ASN A 232 -0.02 -7.62 3.42
CA ASN A 232 -0.47 -7.74 4.81
C ASN A 232 -0.20 -9.12 5.43
N ILE A 233 0.32 -10.08 4.66
CA ILE A 233 0.72 -11.38 5.23
C ILE A 233 1.85 -11.13 6.24
N PRO A 234 1.66 -11.50 7.52
CA PRO A 234 2.70 -11.36 8.53
C PRO A 234 3.99 -12.03 8.03
N LYS A 235 5.12 -11.31 8.11
CA LYS A 235 6.43 -11.87 7.72
C LYS A 235 6.62 -13.17 8.50
N SER A 236 6.86 -14.26 7.78
CA SER A 236 6.94 -15.61 8.33
C SER A 236 7.87 -15.66 9.53
N VAL A 237 7.40 -16.30 10.58
CA VAL A 237 8.19 -16.68 11.75
C VAL A 237 9.30 -17.63 11.27
N PRO A 238 10.52 -17.56 11.82
CA PRO A 238 11.53 -18.59 11.61
C PRO A 238 10.94 -19.93 12.06
N SER A 239 10.68 -20.83 11.11
CA SER A 239 10.18 -22.18 11.43
C SER A 239 11.27 -22.92 12.20
N ALA A 240 11.12 -22.97 13.51
CA ALA A 240 11.90 -23.86 14.37
C ALA A 240 10.98 -24.88 15.05
N SER A 241 9.95 -25.39 14.36
CA SER A 241 9.39 -26.69 14.70
C SER A 241 8.83 -27.43 13.48
N THR A 242 9.42 -28.58 13.29
CA THR A 242 8.95 -29.75 12.54
C THR A 242 7.54 -30.14 13.03
N HIS A 243 6.65 -30.59 12.13
CA HIS A 243 5.45 -31.43 12.41
C HIS A 243 4.02 -30.88 12.30
N SER A 244 3.73 -29.92 11.41
CA SER A 244 2.49 -30.08 10.63
C SER A 244 2.59 -29.45 9.24
N GLN A 245 2.87 -30.30 8.25
CA GLN A 245 2.72 -29.98 6.83
C GLN A 245 1.22 -29.85 6.50
N THR A 246 0.60 -28.76 6.95
CA THR A 246 -0.82 -28.51 6.70
C THR A 246 -1.01 -28.23 5.22
N LYS A 247 -1.87 -29.01 4.57
CA LYS A 247 -2.20 -28.83 3.16
C LYS A 247 -3.45 -27.97 3.00
N ILE A 248 -3.42 -27.08 2.03
CA ILE A 248 -4.59 -26.33 1.56
C ILE A 248 -4.66 -26.52 0.04
N PHE A 249 -5.83 -26.89 -0.48
CA PHE A 249 -6.04 -27.15 -1.91
C PHE A 249 -5.07 -28.19 -2.50
N GLY A 250 -4.59 -29.14 -1.68
CA GLY A 250 -3.60 -30.15 -2.10
C GLY A 250 -2.14 -29.67 -2.16
N MET A 251 -1.88 -28.38 -1.92
CA MET A 251 -0.55 -27.79 -1.76
C MET A 251 -0.19 -27.67 -0.28
N LEU A 252 1.10 -27.75 0.05
CA LEU A 252 1.57 -27.29 1.37
C LEU A 252 1.25 -25.81 1.56
N SER A 253 0.75 -25.46 2.74
CA SER A 253 0.30 -24.09 3.08
C SER A 253 1.33 -23.01 2.74
N ASP A 254 2.59 -23.25 3.10
CA ASP A 254 3.68 -22.29 2.85
C ASP A 254 3.98 -22.16 1.36
N ALA A 255 3.91 -23.27 0.61
CA ALA A 255 4.09 -23.27 -0.84
C ALA A 255 2.97 -22.50 -1.54
N TYR A 256 1.72 -22.63 -1.06
CA TYR A 256 0.56 -21.94 -1.63
C TYR A 256 0.68 -20.40 -1.55
N VAL A 257 1.23 -19.87 -0.45
CA VAL A 257 1.47 -18.41 -0.34
C VAL A 257 2.43 -17.92 -1.43
N PHE A 258 3.51 -18.66 -1.68
CA PHE A 258 4.45 -18.34 -2.75
C PHE A 258 3.84 -18.54 -4.14
N PHE A 259 3.04 -19.59 -4.33
CA PHE A 259 2.31 -19.86 -5.57
C PHE A 259 1.38 -18.69 -5.97
N VAL A 260 0.60 -18.16 -5.03
CA VAL A 260 -0.25 -16.99 -5.30
C VAL A 260 0.59 -15.73 -5.52
N ARG A 261 1.66 -15.54 -4.73
CA ARG A 261 2.58 -14.41 -4.92
C ARG A 261 3.18 -14.40 -6.33
N THR A 262 3.55 -15.54 -6.90
CA THR A 262 4.00 -15.64 -8.29
C THR A 262 2.96 -15.10 -9.26
N GLN A 263 1.69 -15.48 -9.12
CA GLN A 263 0.63 -15.01 -10.02
C GLN A 263 0.47 -13.48 -9.96
N VAL A 264 0.43 -12.92 -8.74
CA VAL A 264 0.30 -11.46 -8.56
C VAL A 264 1.52 -10.70 -9.11
N GLU A 265 2.73 -11.18 -8.83
CA GLU A 265 3.95 -10.52 -9.34
C GLU A 265 4.05 -10.60 -10.87
N LEU A 266 3.62 -11.70 -11.49
CA LEU A 266 3.51 -11.80 -12.95
C LEU A 266 2.53 -10.77 -13.53
N SER A 267 1.34 -10.64 -12.94
CA SER A 267 0.35 -9.65 -13.39
C SER A 267 0.82 -8.20 -13.21
N ARG A 268 1.71 -7.93 -12.23
CA ARG A 268 2.39 -6.64 -12.07
C ARG A 268 3.61 -6.46 -12.99
N GLY A 269 3.98 -7.49 -13.76
CA GLY A 269 5.13 -7.48 -14.64
C GLY A 269 6.49 -7.61 -13.95
N ARG A 270 6.54 -8.10 -12.70
CA ARG A 270 7.77 -8.36 -11.93
C ARG A 270 8.22 -9.81 -12.11
N PHE A 271 8.70 -10.11 -13.31
CA PHE A 271 9.08 -11.46 -13.74
C PHE A 271 10.13 -12.14 -12.85
N ASP A 272 11.17 -11.42 -12.42
CA ASP A 272 12.24 -11.98 -11.58
C ASP A 272 11.75 -12.33 -10.17
N SER A 273 10.92 -11.45 -9.59
CA SER A 273 10.26 -11.69 -8.30
C SER A 273 9.30 -12.88 -8.38
N ALA A 274 8.55 -13.00 -9.48
CA ALA A 274 7.66 -14.13 -9.72
C ALA A 274 8.42 -15.46 -9.84
N LEU A 275 9.53 -15.48 -10.59
CA LEU A 275 10.38 -16.66 -10.75
C LEU A 275 10.98 -17.10 -9.40
N THR A 276 11.51 -16.16 -8.63
CA THR A 276 12.04 -16.42 -7.29
C THR A 276 10.97 -17.01 -6.35
N ALA A 277 9.75 -16.47 -6.40
CA ALA A 277 8.65 -16.95 -5.58
C ALA A 277 8.24 -18.39 -5.97
N ILE A 278 8.12 -18.70 -7.27
CA ILE A 278 7.68 -20.04 -7.68
C ILE A 278 8.75 -21.10 -7.45
N GLU A 279 10.03 -20.74 -7.54
CA GLU A 279 11.13 -21.64 -7.18
C GLU A 279 11.12 -21.97 -5.68
N LYS A 280 10.81 -20.99 -4.82
CA LYS A 280 10.59 -21.24 -3.38
C LYS A 280 9.39 -22.15 -3.14
N ALA A 281 8.28 -21.94 -3.85
CA ALA A 281 7.12 -22.83 -3.76
C ALA A 281 7.48 -24.28 -4.14
N GLY A 282 8.26 -24.46 -5.22
CA GLY A 282 8.74 -25.77 -5.66
C GLY A 282 9.77 -26.41 -4.74
N GLN A 283 10.54 -25.64 -3.98
CA GLN A 283 11.42 -26.18 -2.92
C GLN A 283 10.61 -26.68 -1.72
N ILE A 284 9.51 -25.99 -1.38
CA ILE A 284 8.66 -26.36 -0.25
C ILE A 284 7.82 -27.58 -0.59
N ASP A 285 7.20 -27.62 -1.78
CA ASP A 285 6.34 -28.72 -2.22
C ASP A 285 6.70 -29.23 -3.64
N PRO A 286 7.79 -30.00 -3.78
CA PRO A 286 8.34 -30.41 -5.08
C PRO A 286 7.43 -31.35 -5.88
N HIS A 287 6.53 -32.08 -5.22
CA HIS A 287 5.65 -33.06 -5.84
C HIS A 287 4.31 -32.49 -6.28
N ASN A 288 4.07 -31.20 -6.04
CA ASN A 288 2.82 -30.58 -6.42
C ASN A 288 2.76 -30.27 -7.93
N VAL A 289 1.70 -30.74 -8.58
CA VAL A 289 1.48 -30.61 -10.02
C VAL A 289 1.18 -29.17 -10.43
N GLU A 290 0.34 -28.43 -9.66
CA GLU A 290 0.01 -27.03 -9.97
C GLU A 290 1.25 -26.14 -9.93
N ILE A 291 2.10 -26.33 -8.90
CA ILE A 291 3.38 -25.59 -8.77
C ILE A 291 4.31 -25.90 -9.95
N SER A 292 4.44 -27.18 -10.32
CA SER A 292 5.30 -27.60 -11.43
C SER A 292 4.85 -27.01 -12.77
N ILE A 293 3.54 -27.01 -13.04
CA ILE A 293 2.95 -26.40 -14.24
C ILE A 293 3.19 -24.88 -14.24
N LEU A 294 2.91 -24.20 -13.12
CA LEU A 294 3.11 -22.76 -13.03
C LEU A 294 4.59 -22.38 -13.17
N LEU A 295 5.50 -23.13 -12.56
CA LEU A 295 6.95 -22.93 -12.71
C LEU A 295 7.39 -22.99 -14.17
N ASN A 296 6.93 -24.02 -14.89
CA ASN A 296 7.25 -24.16 -16.31
C ASN A 296 6.67 -23.00 -17.13
N ASN A 297 5.40 -22.63 -16.89
CA ASN A 297 4.77 -21.50 -17.57
C ASN A 297 5.51 -20.18 -17.32
N VAL A 298 5.85 -19.88 -16.05
CA VAL A 298 6.62 -18.67 -15.68
C VAL A 298 7.96 -18.65 -16.42
N ARG A 299 8.70 -19.77 -16.45
CA ARG A 299 9.99 -19.87 -17.16
C ARG A 299 9.84 -19.61 -18.65
N LEU A 300 8.82 -20.20 -19.28
CA LEU A 300 8.54 -20.00 -20.70
C LEU A 300 8.13 -18.55 -21.02
N VAL A 301 7.31 -17.93 -20.17
CA VAL A 301 6.92 -16.52 -20.27
C VAL A 301 8.13 -15.60 -20.14
N CYS A 302 8.99 -15.82 -19.14
CA CYS A 302 10.23 -15.06 -18.95
C CYS A 302 11.18 -15.20 -20.14
N ARG A 303 11.33 -16.42 -20.68
CA ARG A 303 12.13 -16.68 -21.88
C ARG A 303 11.57 -15.98 -23.12
N ALA A 304 10.25 -16.04 -23.31
CA ALA A 304 9.56 -15.37 -24.41
C ALA A 304 9.76 -13.84 -24.34
N ARG A 305 9.63 -13.27 -23.13
CA ARG A 305 9.91 -11.85 -22.87
C ARG A 305 11.36 -11.48 -23.16
N ALA A 306 12.33 -12.23 -22.65
CA ALA A 306 13.75 -11.96 -22.86
C ALA A 306 14.10 -12.01 -24.35
N ARG A 307 13.67 -13.07 -25.05
CA ARG A 307 13.82 -13.20 -26.50
C ARG A 307 13.18 -12.03 -27.26
N GLY A 308 11.96 -11.65 -26.90
CA GLY A 308 11.28 -10.51 -27.51
C GLY A 308 12.02 -9.18 -27.29
N ASN A 309 12.58 -8.97 -26.10
CA ASN A 309 13.38 -7.78 -25.79
C ASN A 309 14.67 -7.75 -26.63
N ASP A 310 15.36 -8.87 -26.78
CA ASP A 310 16.59 -8.94 -27.56
C ASP A 310 16.33 -8.74 -29.06
N LEU A 311 15.28 -9.36 -29.60
CA LEU A 311 14.83 -9.14 -30.98
C LEU A 311 14.42 -7.68 -31.22
N PHE A 312 13.77 -7.04 -30.25
CA PHE A 312 13.42 -5.62 -30.32
C PHE A 312 14.66 -4.73 -30.38
N LYS A 313 15.69 -5.01 -29.57
CA LYS A 313 16.98 -4.29 -29.62
C LYS A 313 17.70 -4.50 -30.96
N SER A 314 17.55 -5.67 -31.57
CA SER A 314 18.08 -5.97 -32.91
C SER A 314 17.17 -5.47 -34.05
N GLU A 315 16.16 -4.64 -33.76
CA GLU A 315 15.21 -4.07 -34.73
C GLU A 315 14.39 -5.10 -35.54
N ARG A 316 14.39 -6.36 -35.11
CA ARG A 316 13.61 -7.46 -35.72
C ARG A 316 12.19 -7.47 -35.14
N PHE A 317 11.44 -6.41 -35.41
CA PHE A 317 10.16 -6.14 -34.74
C PHE A 317 9.07 -7.19 -35.02
N THR A 318 9.03 -7.78 -36.22
CA THR A 318 8.07 -8.86 -36.55
C THR A 318 8.29 -10.11 -35.71
N GLU A 319 9.55 -10.51 -35.54
CA GLU A 319 9.91 -11.67 -34.72
C GLU A 319 9.76 -11.37 -33.23
N ALA A 320 10.03 -10.13 -32.82
CA ALA A 320 9.74 -9.66 -31.46
C ALA A 320 8.24 -9.74 -31.17
N CYS A 321 7.36 -9.32 -32.09
CA CYS A 321 5.91 -9.48 -31.96
C CYS A 321 5.53 -10.95 -31.73
N SER A 322 6.09 -11.86 -32.52
CA SER A 322 5.84 -13.29 -32.39
C SER A 322 6.31 -13.80 -31.02
N ALA A 323 7.52 -13.44 -30.58
CA ALA A 323 8.04 -13.85 -29.27
C ALA A 323 7.19 -13.35 -28.10
N TYR A 324 6.74 -12.09 -28.11
CA TYR A 324 5.80 -11.61 -27.09
C TYR A 324 4.44 -12.29 -27.19
N GLY A 325 3.98 -12.60 -28.41
CA GLY A 325 2.77 -13.38 -28.66
C GLY A 325 2.83 -14.78 -28.05
N GLU A 326 3.97 -15.48 -28.15
CA GLU A 326 4.21 -16.76 -27.47
C GLU A 326 4.02 -16.63 -25.95
N GLY A 327 4.59 -15.58 -25.34
CA GLY A 327 4.43 -15.32 -23.91
C GLY A 327 2.97 -15.05 -23.54
N LEU A 328 2.25 -14.28 -24.34
CA LEU A 328 0.83 -13.98 -24.13
C LEU A 328 -0.09 -15.18 -24.29
N ARG A 329 0.31 -16.23 -25.03
CA ARG A 329 -0.45 -17.50 -25.07
C ARG A 329 -0.40 -18.23 -23.74
N LEU A 330 0.67 -18.04 -22.97
CA LEU A 330 0.87 -18.67 -21.66
C LEU A 330 0.35 -17.80 -20.51
N ASP A 331 0.45 -16.48 -20.66
CA ASP A 331 -0.09 -15.50 -19.71
C ASP A 331 -0.91 -14.41 -20.45
N PRO A 332 -2.19 -14.68 -20.75
CA PRO A 332 -3.07 -13.74 -21.45
C PRO A 332 -3.42 -12.49 -20.67
N SER A 333 -3.10 -12.43 -19.37
CA SER A 333 -3.39 -11.27 -18.50
C SER A 333 -2.14 -10.46 -18.19
N ASN A 334 -1.13 -10.49 -19.07
CA ASN A 334 0.14 -9.78 -18.87
C ASN A 334 0.17 -8.40 -19.55
N SER A 335 -0.05 -7.34 -18.77
CA SER A 335 -0.03 -5.95 -19.28
C SER A 335 1.31 -5.56 -19.92
N VAL A 336 2.43 -6.08 -19.40
CA VAL A 336 3.76 -5.74 -19.88
C VAL A 336 4.06 -6.36 -21.23
N LEU A 337 3.69 -7.63 -21.46
CA LEU A 337 3.87 -8.27 -22.76
C LEU A 337 3.02 -7.61 -23.84
N TYR A 338 1.76 -7.26 -23.53
CA TYR A 338 0.92 -6.49 -24.44
C TYR A 338 1.56 -5.14 -24.80
N CYS A 339 2.00 -4.38 -23.81
CA CYS A 339 2.67 -3.11 -24.06
C CYS A 339 3.93 -3.30 -24.92
N ASN A 340 4.78 -4.28 -24.61
CA ASN A 340 5.98 -4.57 -25.40
C ASN A 340 5.67 -4.96 -26.85
N ARG A 341 4.64 -5.77 -27.08
CA ARG A 341 4.17 -6.12 -28.41
C ARG A 341 3.58 -4.91 -29.14
N ALA A 342 2.84 -4.05 -28.45
CA ALA A 342 2.37 -2.78 -29.00
C ALA A 342 3.51 -1.86 -29.46
N ALA A 343 4.70 -1.91 -28.84
CA ALA A 343 5.88 -1.15 -29.32
C ALA A 343 6.34 -1.66 -30.67
N CYS A 344 6.38 -2.97 -30.82
CA CYS A 344 6.78 -3.61 -32.06
C CYS A 344 5.80 -3.25 -33.18
N TRP A 345 4.48 -3.31 -32.91
CA TRP A 345 3.46 -2.87 -33.86
C TRP A 345 3.59 -1.40 -34.26
N TYR A 346 3.86 -0.52 -33.28
CA TYR A 346 4.09 0.89 -33.55
C TYR A 346 5.29 1.12 -34.47
N LYS A 347 6.41 0.44 -34.22
CA LYS A 347 7.63 0.51 -35.05
C LYS A 347 7.42 -0.07 -36.45
N LEU A 348 6.53 -1.04 -36.61
CA LEU A 348 6.12 -1.60 -37.90
C LEU A 348 5.07 -0.77 -38.65
N GLY A 349 4.64 0.37 -38.10
CA GLY A 349 3.58 1.19 -38.71
C GLY A 349 2.17 0.61 -38.60
N GLN A 350 1.98 -0.50 -37.86
CA GLN A 350 0.68 -1.12 -37.64
C GLN A 350 0.01 -0.52 -36.40
N TRP A 351 -0.37 0.75 -36.48
CA TRP A 351 -0.80 1.55 -35.33
C TRP A 351 -2.12 1.06 -34.72
N GLU A 352 -3.05 0.53 -35.51
CA GLU A 352 -4.30 -0.06 -35.01
C GLU A 352 -4.04 -1.23 -34.07
N LYS A 353 -3.18 -2.18 -34.48
CA LYS A 353 -2.80 -3.31 -33.63
C LYS A 353 -2.06 -2.86 -32.37
N SER A 354 -1.28 -1.78 -32.48
CA SER A 354 -0.64 -1.15 -31.32
C SER A 354 -1.69 -0.62 -30.32
N VAL A 355 -2.73 0.06 -30.81
CA VAL A 355 -3.85 0.55 -29.98
C VAL A 355 -4.58 -0.61 -29.33
N ASP A 356 -4.86 -1.70 -30.07
CA ASP A 356 -5.56 -2.88 -29.54
C ASP A 356 -4.79 -3.54 -28.39
N ASP A 357 -3.48 -3.75 -28.57
CA ASP A 357 -2.63 -4.31 -27.51
C ASP A 357 -2.53 -3.34 -26.31
N CYS A 358 -2.46 -2.02 -26.53
CA CYS A 358 -2.49 -1.06 -25.43
C CYS A 358 -3.83 -1.07 -24.69
N ASN A 359 -4.95 -1.25 -25.39
CA ASN A 359 -6.27 -1.38 -24.76
C ASN A 359 -6.34 -2.62 -23.87
N GLN A 360 -5.78 -3.75 -24.29
CA GLN A 360 -5.68 -4.94 -23.43
C GLN A 360 -4.80 -4.67 -22.21
N ALA A 361 -3.64 -4.05 -22.40
CA ALA A 361 -2.75 -3.71 -21.29
C ALA A 361 -3.43 -2.79 -20.25
N LEU A 362 -4.19 -1.79 -20.71
CA LEU A 362 -4.90 -0.83 -19.85
C LEU A 362 -6.19 -1.40 -19.24
N ARG A 363 -6.81 -2.41 -19.87
CA ARG A 363 -7.90 -3.16 -19.24
C ARG A 363 -7.42 -3.93 -18.01
N ILE A 364 -6.20 -4.46 -18.06
CA ILE A 364 -5.57 -5.20 -16.95
C ILE A 364 -5.00 -4.23 -15.91
N GLN A 365 -4.30 -3.18 -16.36
CA GLN A 365 -3.67 -2.18 -15.51
C GLN A 365 -4.01 -0.76 -16.01
N PRO A 366 -5.10 -0.14 -15.50
CA PRO A 366 -5.62 1.13 -16.00
C PRO A 366 -4.62 2.29 -16.00
N ASN A 367 -3.75 2.33 -14.99
CA ASN A 367 -2.76 3.42 -14.83
C ASN A 367 -1.37 3.04 -15.38
N TYR A 368 -1.31 2.13 -16.36
CA TYR A 368 -0.02 1.73 -16.93
C TYR A 368 0.54 2.81 -17.87
N ILE A 369 1.37 3.69 -17.32
CA ILE A 369 1.97 4.86 -18.00
C ILE A 369 2.56 4.51 -19.38
N LYS A 370 3.33 3.43 -19.51
CA LYS A 370 3.96 3.05 -20.78
C LYS A 370 2.93 2.67 -21.86
N ALA A 371 1.83 2.04 -21.46
CA ALA A 371 0.75 1.69 -22.39
C ALA A 371 -0.08 2.93 -22.78
N LEU A 372 -0.33 3.85 -21.85
CA LEU A 372 -0.97 5.15 -22.15
C LEU A 372 -0.15 5.97 -23.16
N LEU A 373 1.15 6.14 -22.92
CA LEU A 373 2.05 6.86 -23.83
C LEU A 373 2.01 6.27 -25.24
N ARG A 374 2.04 4.94 -25.30
CA ARG A 374 2.05 4.21 -26.56
C ARG A 374 0.72 4.31 -27.30
N ARG A 375 -0.40 4.22 -26.59
CA ARG A 375 -1.73 4.39 -27.17
C ARG A 375 -1.94 5.81 -27.68
N ALA A 376 -1.50 6.81 -26.93
CA ALA A 376 -1.54 8.22 -27.34
C ALA A 376 -0.72 8.48 -28.61
N ALA A 377 0.51 7.95 -28.66
CA ALA A 377 1.38 8.04 -29.83
C ALA A 377 0.78 7.33 -31.06
N SER A 378 0.25 6.11 -30.89
CA SER A 378 -0.41 5.37 -31.97
C SER A 378 -1.67 6.07 -32.48
N ASN A 379 -2.52 6.59 -31.58
CA ASN A 379 -3.69 7.38 -31.98
C ASN A 379 -3.31 8.69 -32.70
N SER A 380 -2.21 9.33 -32.31
CA SER A 380 -1.68 10.50 -33.00
C SER A 380 -1.25 10.17 -34.44
N LYS A 381 -0.61 9.01 -34.67
CA LYS A 381 -0.26 8.53 -36.02
C LYS A 381 -1.49 8.18 -36.86
N LEU A 382 -2.59 7.80 -36.22
CA LEU A 382 -3.89 7.53 -36.86
C LEU A 382 -4.77 8.77 -37.02
N GLU A 383 -4.27 9.96 -36.65
CA GLU A 383 -5.03 11.21 -36.64
C GLU A 383 -6.31 11.16 -35.77
N ARG A 384 -6.36 10.22 -34.83
CA ARG A 384 -7.40 10.10 -33.81
C ARG A 384 -7.07 11.06 -32.66
N TRP A 385 -7.06 12.35 -32.97
CA TRP A 385 -6.55 13.39 -32.07
C TRP A 385 -7.35 13.49 -30.77
N SER A 386 -8.65 13.21 -30.81
CA SER A 386 -9.51 13.27 -29.62
C SER A 386 -9.14 12.19 -28.58
N GLU A 387 -8.82 10.98 -29.05
CA GLU A 387 -8.34 9.85 -28.26
C GLU A 387 -6.94 10.14 -27.71
N ALA A 388 -6.05 10.65 -28.55
CA ALA A 388 -4.68 10.97 -28.16
C ALA A 388 -4.62 12.04 -27.07
N VAL A 389 -5.40 13.13 -27.21
CA VAL A 389 -5.49 14.19 -26.19
C VAL A 389 -5.97 13.63 -24.85
N ARG A 390 -7.00 12.77 -24.84
CA ARG A 390 -7.50 12.15 -23.60
C ARG A 390 -6.40 11.37 -22.86
N ASP A 391 -5.63 10.57 -23.58
CA ASP A 391 -4.53 9.80 -22.98
C ASP A 391 -3.40 10.72 -22.48
N TYR A 392 -3.03 11.73 -23.25
CA TYR A 392 -2.01 12.71 -22.84
C TYR A 392 -2.45 13.58 -21.65
N GLU A 393 -3.73 13.90 -21.50
CA GLU A 393 -4.25 14.60 -20.33
C GLU A 393 -4.15 13.75 -19.05
N VAL A 394 -4.43 12.44 -19.15
CA VAL A 394 -4.20 11.52 -18.02
C VAL A 394 -2.71 11.49 -17.68
N LEU A 395 -1.84 11.34 -18.70
CA LEU A 395 -0.39 11.35 -18.51
C LEU A 395 0.13 12.65 -17.90
N ARG A 396 -0.42 13.81 -18.28
CA ARG A 396 -0.03 15.12 -17.72
C ARG A 396 -0.39 15.25 -16.24
N ARG A 397 -1.44 14.56 -15.78
CA ARG A 397 -1.78 14.52 -14.35
C ARG A 397 -0.84 13.61 -13.56
N GLU A 398 -0.49 12.46 -14.13
CA GLU A 398 0.42 11.49 -13.49
C GLU A 398 1.89 11.92 -13.54
N LEU A 399 2.28 12.65 -14.60
CA LEU A 399 3.63 13.14 -14.87
C LEU A 399 3.60 14.67 -15.16
N PRO A 400 3.37 15.51 -14.13
CA PRO A 400 3.23 16.96 -14.31
C PRO A 400 4.51 17.67 -14.78
N ASP A 401 5.68 17.10 -14.50
CA ASP A 401 6.99 17.69 -14.82
C ASP A 401 7.60 17.11 -16.11
N ASP A 402 6.91 16.21 -16.80
CA ASP A 402 7.39 15.61 -18.05
C ASP A 402 7.11 16.55 -19.23
N ASN A 403 8.18 17.12 -19.79
CA ASN A 403 8.11 18.04 -20.91
C ASN A 403 7.73 17.35 -22.23
N GLU A 404 8.14 16.10 -22.45
CA GLU A 404 7.79 15.36 -23.68
C GLU A 404 6.29 15.08 -23.75
N VAL A 405 5.69 14.72 -22.61
CA VAL A 405 4.23 14.56 -22.49
C VAL A 405 3.51 15.88 -22.75
N ALA A 406 4.03 16.99 -22.21
CA ALA A 406 3.44 18.31 -22.41
C ALA A 406 3.49 18.73 -23.88
N GLU A 407 4.63 18.49 -24.54
CA GLU A 407 4.85 18.77 -25.96
C GLU A 407 3.90 17.96 -26.83
N SER A 408 3.83 16.66 -26.57
CA SER A 408 2.96 15.75 -27.30
C SER A 408 1.48 16.09 -27.12
N LEU A 409 1.07 16.49 -25.91
CA LEU A 409 -0.29 16.98 -25.63
C LEU A 409 -0.61 18.24 -26.44
N PHE A 410 0.29 19.21 -26.43
CA PHE A 410 0.11 20.47 -27.14
C PHE A 410 -0.02 20.25 -28.65
N HIS A 411 0.86 19.43 -29.24
CA HIS A 411 0.76 19.07 -30.65
C HIS A 411 -0.54 18.35 -30.99
N ALA A 412 -0.96 17.40 -30.15
CA ALA A 412 -2.23 16.69 -30.35
C ALA A 412 -3.44 17.64 -30.26
N GLN A 413 -3.42 18.63 -29.35
CA GLN A 413 -4.47 19.65 -29.23
C GLN A 413 -4.52 20.57 -30.46
N ILE A 414 -3.38 21.04 -30.95
CA ILE A 414 -3.31 21.84 -32.18
C ILE A 414 -3.87 21.05 -33.37
N ALA A 415 -3.45 19.80 -33.51
CA ALA A 415 -3.90 18.94 -34.60
C ALA A 415 -5.40 18.65 -34.50
N LEU A 416 -5.95 18.49 -33.29
CA LEU A 416 -7.39 18.37 -33.05
C LEU A 416 -8.14 19.63 -33.49
N ARG A 417 -7.68 20.83 -33.11
CA ARG A 417 -8.29 22.10 -33.53
C ARG A 417 -8.26 22.25 -35.04
N LYS A 418 -7.12 21.95 -35.68
CA LYS A 418 -6.97 21.97 -37.13
C LYS A 418 -7.93 20.99 -37.82
N SER A 419 -8.08 19.77 -37.29
CA SER A 419 -9.03 18.78 -37.83
C SER A 419 -10.51 19.21 -37.73
N ARG A 420 -10.82 20.13 -36.82
CA ARG A 420 -12.16 20.73 -36.65
C ARG A 420 -12.39 21.97 -37.53
N GLY A 421 -11.38 22.39 -38.30
CA GLY A 421 -11.45 23.59 -39.14
C GLY A 421 -11.24 24.90 -38.37
N GLU A 422 -10.72 24.84 -37.14
CA GLU A 422 -10.38 26.03 -36.37
C GLU A 422 -9.07 26.65 -36.89
N GLU A 423 -9.01 27.98 -37.02
CA GLU A 423 -7.78 28.68 -37.39
C GLU A 423 -6.74 28.60 -36.27
N VAL A 424 -5.55 28.05 -36.57
CA VAL A 424 -4.42 27.98 -35.64
C VAL A 424 -3.27 28.82 -36.17
N HIS A 425 -3.08 30.03 -35.62
CA HIS A 425 -1.96 30.91 -35.97
C HIS A 425 -0.87 30.86 -34.89
N ASN A 426 0.40 30.71 -35.29
CA ASN A 426 1.61 30.92 -34.47
C ASN A 426 1.63 30.30 -33.05
N MET A 427 1.18 29.05 -32.89
CA MET A 427 1.32 28.34 -31.61
C MET A 427 2.60 27.48 -31.62
N LYS A 428 3.71 27.97 -31.04
CA LYS A 428 4.95 27.19 -30.83
C LYS A 428 4.96 26.63 -29.41
N PHE A 429 5.31 25.36 -29.26
CA PHE A 429 5.48 24.75 -27.94
C PHE A 429 6.73 25.33 -27.26
N GLY A 430 6.56 25.90 -26.07
CA GLY A 430 7.68 26.32 -25.22
C GLY A 430 8.63 27.30 -25.90
N GLY A 431 8.10 28.33 -26.57
CA GLY A 431 8.93 29.34 -27.24
C GLY A 431 9.98 29.94 -26.32
N ASP A 432 11.09 30.43 -26.88
CA ASP A 432 11.96 31.30 -26.10
C ASP A 432 11.18 32.55 -25.66
N VAL A 433 11.50 33.09 -24.49
CA VAL A 433 10.92 34.38 -24.10
C VAL A 433 11.42 35.44 -25.08
N GLU A 434 10.55 35.87 -26.00
CA GLU A 434 10.96 36.74 -27.09
C GLU A 434 11.29 38.13 -26.55
N SER A 435 12.48 38.64 -26.88
CA SER A 435 12.85 40.02 -26.57
C SER A 435 12.30 40.94 -27.66
N VAL A 436 11.54 41.94 -27.25
CA VAL A 436 10.87 42.87 -28.17
C VAL A 436 11.68 44.16 -28.25
N SER A 437 12.06 44.55 -29.47
CA SER A 437 12.95 45.70 -29.74
C SER A 437 12.28 46.85 -30.51
N GLY A 438 10.96 46.78 -30.72
CA GLY A 438 10.21 47.83 -31.42
C GLY A 438 8.71 47.81 -31.16
N LEU A 439 8.07 48.97 -31.28
CA LEU A 439 6.64 49.16 -30.98
C LEU A 439 5.72 48.38 -31.94
N GLU A 440 6.10 48.24 -33.20
CA GLU A 440 5.34 47.45 -34.18
C GLU A 440 5.42 45.96 -33.88
N GLN A 441 6.62 45.45 -33.56
CA GLN A 441 6.82 44.08 -33.10
C GLN A 441 6.03 43.79 -31.82
N PHE A 442 6.04 44.73 -30.87
CA PHE A 442 5.26 44.63 -29.64
C PHE A 442 3.76 44.47 -29.93
N ARG A 443 3.20 45.37 -30.76
CA ARG A 443 1.78 45.35 -31.15
C ARG A 443 1.40 44.06 -31.86
N ALA A 444 2.25 43.58 -32.76
CA ALA A 444 2.03 42.32 -33.45
C ALA A 444 2.02 41.13 -32.47
N ALA A 445 2.98 41.08 -31.52
CA ALA A 445 3.13 39.98 -30.58
C ALA A 445 2.00 39.92 -29.52
N ILE A 446 1.45 41.05 -29.08
CA ILE A 446 0.29 41.05 -28.16
C ILE A 446 -1.04 40.82 -28.90
N SER A 447 -1.08 41.06 -30.21
CA SER A 447 -2.26 40.85 -31.06
C SER A 447 -2.36 39.42 -31.59
N SER A 448 -1.35 38.57 -31.34
CA SER A 448 -1.39 37.15 -31.70
C SER A 448 -2.55 36.44 -31.01
N SER A 449 -3.11 35.43 -31.68
CA SER A 449 -4.16 34.58 -31.10
C SER A 449 -3.63 33.82 -29.88
N GLY A 450 -4.23 34.05 -28.71
CA GLY A 450 -3.81 33.44 -27.45
C GLY A 450 -3.57 34.47 -26.34
N ALA A 451 -3.05 34.01 -25.20
CA ALA A 451 -2.62 34.88 -24.12
C ALA A 451 -1.12 35.18 -24.24
N SER A 452 -0.74 36.45 -24.11
CA SER A 452 0.65 36.89 -24.10
C SER A 452 1.00 37.51 -22.75
N VAL A 453 2.05 37.00 -22.08
CA VAL A 453 2.58 37.53 -20.83
C VAL A 453 3.82 38.37 -21.14
N VAL A 454 3.72 39.68 -20.92
CA VAL A 454 4.81 40.63 -21.15
C VAL A 454 5.47 41.00 -19.83
N HIS A 455 6.78 40.77 -19.74
CA HIS A 455 7.63 41.24 -18.66
C HIS A 455 8.35 42.53 -19.06
N PHE A 456 7.92 43.65 -18.47
CA PHE A 456 8.61 44.93 -18.57
C PHE A 456 9.72 44.98 -17.53
N LYS A 457 10.97 45.04 -17.99
CA LYS A 457 12.18 45.03 -17.17
C LYS A 457 13.06 46.25 -17.42
N ALA A 458 13.94 46.54 -16.47
CA ALA A 458 15.10 47.41 -16.68
C ALA A 458 16.36 46.61 -16.34
N SER A 459 17.41 46.73 -17.15
CA SER A 459 18.66 45.97 -16.97
C SER A 459 19.43 46.39 -15.71
N SER A 460 19.21 47.61 -15.24
CA SER A 460 19.72 48.14 -13.98
C SER A 460 19.02 47.60 -12.71
N ASN A 461 17.82 47.01 -12.83
CA ASN A 461 16.97 46.64 -11.68
C ASN A 461 17.23 45.21 -11.16
N VAL A 462 17.51 45.09 -9.86
CA VAL A 462 17.86 43.80 -9.21
C VAL A 462 16.67 42.82 -9.16
N GLN A 463 15.45 43.29 -8.88
CA GLN A 463 14.27 42.43 -8.84
C GLN A 463 13.95 41.85 -10.23
N CYS A 464 14.17 42.63 -11.29
CA CYS A 464 14.04 42.14 -12.66
C CYS A 464 15.00 40.99 -12.96
N LYS A 465 16.26 41.07 -12.48
CA LYS A 465 17.26 40.00 -12.62
C LYS A 465 16.87 38.73 -11.85
N GLN A 466 16.25 38.88 -10.69
CA GLN A 466 15.81 37.74 -9.86
C GLN A 466 14.59 37.01 -10.45
N ILE A 467 13.62 37.75 -11.02
CA ILE A 467 12.38 37.14 -11.53
C ILE A 467 12.49 36.67 -13.00
N SER A 468 13.47 37.15 -13.77
CA SER A 468 13.64 36.76 -15.18
C SER A 468 13.84 35.26 -15.40
N PRO A 469 14.69 34.54 -14.64
CA PRO A 469 14.83 33.09 -14.80
C PRO A 469 13.55 32.31 -14.47
N PHE A 470 12.74 32.83 -13.53
CA PHE A 470 11.45 32.23 -13.21
C PHE A 470 10.46 32.37 -14.37
N LEU A 471 10.50 33.48 -15.11
CA LEU A 471 9.71 33.65 -16.33
C LEU A 471 10.11 32.63 -17.41
N ASP A 472 11.41 32.39 -17.58
CA ASP A 472 11.91 31.39 -18.52
C ASP A 472 11.39 29.98 -18.13
N ALA A 473 11.39 29.65 -16.83
CA ALA A 473 10.80 28.41 -16.31
C ALA A 473 9.26 28.34 -16.45
N LEU A 474 8.55 29.48 -16.40
CA LEU A 474 7.12 29.53 -16.69
C LEU A 474 6.84 29.31 -18.17
N CYS A 475 7.69 29.81 -19.05
CA CYS A 475 7.58 29.58 -20.49
C CYS A 475 7.62 28.09 -20.84
N SER A 476 8.52 27.33 -20.22
CA SER A 476 8.57 25.87 -20.38
C SER A 476 7.35 25.16 -19.78
N ARG A 477 6.78 25.67 -18.67
CA ARG A 477 5.62 25.06 -18.00
C ARG A 477 4.28 25.36 -18.66
N TYR A 478 4.15 26.51 -19.32
CA TYR A 478 2.91 27.03 -19.92
C TYR A 478 3.10 27.33 -21.42
N PRO A 479 3.29 26.31 -22.27
CA PRO A 479 3.65 26.44 -23.67
C PRO A 479 2.52 27.01 -24.56
N SER A 480 1.30 27.13 -24.04
CA SER A 480 0.15 27.76 -24.71
C SER A 480 0.14 29.29 -24.61
N ILE A 481 1.09 29.88 -23.87
CA ILE A 481 1.19 31.31 -23.62
C ILE A 481 2.45 31.87 -24.29
N ASN A 482 2.32 33.02 -24.93
CA ASN A 482 3.47 33.73 -25.50
C ASN A 482 4.14 34.59 -24.41
N PHE A 483 5.40 34.31 -24.09
CA PHE A 483 6.16 35.09 -23.11
C PHE A 483 7.07 36.09 -23.82
N LEU A 484 6.99 37.35 -23.41
CA LEU A 484 7.70 38.47 -24.01
C LEU A 484 8.51 39.22 -22.95
N LYS A 485 9.72 39.68 -23.30
CA LYS A 485 10.55 40.59 -22.49
C LYS A 485 10.67 41.93 -23.21
N VAL A 486 10.34 43.01 -22.52
CA VAL A 486 10.53 44.40 -23.00
C VAL A 486 11.47 45.09 -22.04
N ASP A 487 12.64 45.51 -22.52
CA ASP A 487 13.50 46.40 -21.75
C ASP A 487 13.04 47.85 -21.94
N ILE A 488 12.59 48.48 -20.84
CA ILE A 488 12.04 49.84 -20.86
C ILE A 488 13.12 50.91 -21.05
N GLU A 489 14.39 50.60 -20.72
CA GLU A 489 15.53 51.51 -20.92
C GLU A 489 15.90 51.57 -22.41
N GLU A 490 15.81 50.44 -23.11
CA GLU A 490 16.05 50.35 -24.56
C GLU A 490 14.83 50.78 -25.39
N ASN A 491 13.61 50.62 -24.85
CA ASN A 491 12.35 50.86 -25.59
C ASN A 491 11.40 51.83 -24.84
N PRO A 492 11.79 53.10 -24.65
CA PRO A 492 10.99 54.07 -23.90
C PRO A 492 9.62 54.36 -24.53
N ALA A 493 9.50 54.23 -25.86
CA ALA A 493 8.24 54.42 -26.57
C ALA A 493 7.17 53.38 -26.17
N ILE A 494 7.56 52.12 -25.96
CA ILE A 494 6.65 51.06 -25.48
C ILE A 494 6.29 51.33 -24.02
N ALA A 495 7.26 51.70 -23.19
CA ALA A 495 7.01 52.01 -21.78
C ALA A 495 6.02 53.18 -21.60
N HIS A 496 6.13 54.23 -22.43
CA HIS A 496 5.19 55.34 -22.44
C HIS A 496 3.80 54.91 -22.94
N ALA A 497 3.74 54.15 -24.04
CA ALA A 497 2.47 53.65 -24.60
C ALA A 497 1.70 52.75 -23.62
N GLU A 498 2.41 51.89 -22.88
CA GLU A 498 1.82 50.98 -21.89
C GLU A 498 1.75 51.56 -20.48
N ASN A 499 2.16 52.82 -20.29
CA ASN A 499 2.22 53.52 -19.00
C ASN A 499 2.97 52.75 -17.90
N VAL A 500 4.14 52.18 -18.25
CA VAL A 500 5.01 51.45 -17.32
C VAL A 500 6.03 52.40 -16.70
N ARG A 501 5.90 52.65 -15.39
CA ARG A 501 6.83 53.50 -14.62
C ARG A 501 7.62 52.75 -13.55
N ILE A 502 7.14 51.56 -13.17
CA ILE A 502 7.71 50.73 -12.11
C ILE A 502 8.05 49.36 -12.74
N VAL A 503 9.19 48.79 -12.38
CA VAL A 503 9.64 47.48 -12.86
C VAL A 503 10.16 46.62 -11.69
N PRO A 504 9.99 45.28 -11.72
CA PRO A 504 9.38 44.49 -12.79
C PRO A 504 7.86 44.64 -12.84
N THR A 505 7.30 44.89 -14.02
CA THR A 505 5.84 44.90 -14.24
C THR A 505 5.48 43.84 -15.26
N PHE A 506 4.45 43.05 -14.97
CA PHE A 506 3.93 42.02 -15.84
C PHE A 506 2.53 42.42 -16.33
N LYS A 507 2.29 42.31 -17.62
CA LYS A 507 0.96 42.53 -18.21
C LYS A 507 0.57 41.31 -19.04
N ILE A 508 -0.68 40.89 -18.92
CA ILE A 508 -1.24 39.79 -19.72
C ILE A 508 -2.19 40.39 -20.75
N TYR A 509 -2.00 40.00 -22.00
CA TYR A 509 -2.82 40.40 -23.15
C TYR A 509 -3.55 39.19 -23.71
N ARG A 510 -4.73 39.42 -24.30
CA ARG A 510 -5.46 38.42 -25.08
C ARG A 510 -6.04 39.11 -26.31
N ASN A 511 -5.66 38.62 -27.49
CA ASN A 511 -6.11 39.18 -28.78
C ASN A 511 -5.95 40.71 -28.85
N GLY A 512 -4.80 41.23 -28.44
CA GLY A 512 -4.47 42.67 -28.46
C GLY A 512 -5.02 43.49 -27.28
N SER A 513 -5.90 42.93 -26.45
CA SER A 513 -6.46 43.63 -25.28
C SER A 513 -5.75 43.24 -24.00
N ARG A 514 -5.38 44.22 -23.17
CA ARG A 514 -4.81 43.97 -21.84
C ARG A 514 -5.88 43.45 -20.88
N VAL A 515 -5.66 42.28 -20.29
CA VAL A 515 -6.59 41.61 -19.36
C VAL A 515 -6.11 41.62 -17.91
N LYS A 516 -4.81 41.79 -17.67
CA LYS A 516 -4.22 41.82 -16.32
C LYS A 516 -2.97 42.69 -16.27
N GLU A 517 -2.75 43.36 -15.15
CA GLU A 517 -1.50 44.07 -14.83
C GLU A 517 -1.07 43.73 -13.41
N MET A 518 0.23 43.50 -13.22
CA MET A 518 0.85 43.13 -11.97
C MET A 518 2.15 43.90 -11.80
N VAL A 519 2.23 44.77 -10.81
CA VAL A 519 3.42 45.56 -10.49
C VAL A 519 4.18 44.87 -9.37
N CYS A 520 5.45 44.55 -9.60
CA CYS A 520 6.33 43.84 -8.66
C CYS A 520 5.70 42.57 -8.03
N PRO A 521 5.14 41.63 -8.82
CA PRO A 521 4.48 40.44 -8.28
C PRO A 521 5.48 39.49 -7.61
N SER A 522 5.01 38.73 -6.61
CA SER A 522 5.69 37.51 -6.17
C SER A 522 5.59 36.42 -7.24
N GLN A 523 6.50 35.44 -7.19
CA GLN A 523 6.50 34.30 -8.11
C GLN A 523 5.16 33.53 -8.08
N GLU A 524 4.57 33.36 -6.89
CA GLU A 524 3.28 32.68 -6.70
C GLU A 524 2.12 33.40 -7.39
N VAL A 525 2.05 34.73 -7.26
CA VAL A 525 0.99 35.55 -7.88
C VAL A 525 1.12 35.54 -9.40
N LEU A 526 2.35 35.61 -9.91
CA LEU A 526 2.64 35.52 -11.33
C LEU A 526 2.21 34.16 -11.87
N GLU A 527 2.63 33.06 -11.27
CA GLU A 527 2.30 31.71 -11.73
C GLU A 527 0.79 31.43 -11.66
N SER A 528 0.11 31.82 -10.59
CA SER A 528 -1.34 31.68 -10.47
C SER A 528 -2.09 32.42 -11.58
N SER A 529 -1.62 33.63 -11.92
CA SER A 529 -2.20 34.42 -13.01
C SER A 529 -1.93 33.78 -14.37
N VAL A 530 -0.70 33.33 -14.64
CA VAL A 530 -0.34 32.62 -15.88
C VAL A 530 -1.21 31.37 -16.06
N ARG A 531 -1.35 30.55 -15.01
CA ARG A 531 -2.18 29.35 -15.02
C ARG A 531 -3.66 29.64 -15.31
N HIS A 532 -4.18 30.77 -14.81
CA HIS A 532 -5.57 31.15 -15.07
C HIS A 532 -5.83 31.45 -16.55
N TYR A 533 -4.84 32.03 -17.25
CA TYR A 533 -4.95 32.41 -18.66
C TYR A 533 -4.34 31.39 -19.63
N SER A 534 -3.84 30.24 -19.15
CA SER A 534 -3.27 29.17 -19.99
C SER A 534 -4.30 28.19 -20.55
N ILE A 535 -5.57 28.31 -20.13
CA ILE A 535 -6.69 27.39 -20.44
C ILE A 535 -7.45 27.83 -21.70
#